data_AF-A0A427E357-F1
#
_entry.id   AF-A0A427E357-F1
#
_cell.length_a   1.000
_cell.length_b   1.000
_cell.length_c   1.000
_cell.angle_alpha   90.00
_cell.angle_beta   90.00
_cell.angle_gamma   90.00
#
_symmetry.space_group_name_H-M   'P 1'
#
loop_
_entity.id
_entity.type
_entity.pdbx_description
1 polymer ?
#
loop_
_entity_poly.entity_id
_entity_poly.type
_entity_poly.pdbx_seq_one_letter_code
_entity_poly.pdbx_strand_id
1 'polypeptide(L)' 'MELAGCIAYSKNSVELGRVDQSGHIRHVDELVFRISRGAVYSVHDMYLGQLRNGVGVTDRGELLFTLSPAFA' A
#
# COMPACT_ATOMS: atom_id res chain seq x y z
N MET A 1 -6.68 7.22 9.78
CA MET A 1 -6.56 7.66 8.38
C MET A 1 -7.40 6.72 7.54
N GLU A 2 -8.36 7.26 6.81
CA GLU A 2 -9.05 6.50 5.77
C GLU A 2 -8.05 6.27 4.63
N LEU A 3 -7.75 5.01 4.30
CA LEU A 3 -6.75 4.68 3.29
C LEU A 3 -7.31 4.77 1.88
N ALA A 4 -8.63 4.55 1.72
CA ALA A 4 -9.30 4.57 0.44
C ALA A 4 -9.05 5.89 -0.30
N GLY A 5 -8.73 5.79 -1.58
CA GLY A 5 -8.39 6.94 -2.42
C GLY A 5 -6.93 7.38 -2.34
N CYS A 6 -6.11 6.85 -1.42
CA CYS A 6 -4.68 7.12 -1.44
C CYS A 6 -4.01 6.49 -2.67
N ILE A 7 -2.90 7.10 -3.12
CA ILE A 7 -2.04 6.57 -4.17
C ILE A 7 -0.78 6.00 -3.51
N ALA A 8 -0.44 4.76 -3.86
CA ALA A 8 0.77 4.09 -3.41
C ALA A 8 1.92 4.37 -4.39
N TYR A 9 3.10 4.67 -3.86
CA TYR A 9 4.31 4.88 -4.62
C TYR A 9 5.43 3.97 -4.14
N SER A 10 6.25 3.47 -5.07
CA SER A 10 7.47 2.73 -4.75
C SER A 10 8.55 3.66 -4.16
N LYS A 11 9.65 3.06 -3.71
CA LYS A 11 10.85 3.79 -3.26
C LYS A 11 11.41 4.81 -4.28
N ASN A 12 11.13 4.61 -5.57
CA ASN A 12 11.59 5.46 -6.66
C ASN A 12 10.50 6.43 -7.13
N SER A 13 9.45 6.66 -6.34
CA SER A 13 8.30 7.52 -6.66
C SER A 13 7.51 7.12 -7.90
N VAL A 14 7.61 5.85 -8.32
CA VAL A 14 6.75 5.27 -9.36
C VAL A 14 5.41 4.89 -8.74
N GLU A 15 4.30 5.31 -9.34
CA GLU A 15 2.95 4.93 -8.92
C GLU A 15 2.77 3.41 -9.04
N LEU A 16 2.33 2.81 -7.94
CA LEU A 16 2.03 1.39 -7.82
C LEU A 16 0.53 1.11 -7.90
N GLY A 17 -0.30 2.14 -7.73
CA GLY A 17 -1.75 2.02 -7.81
C GLY A 17 -2.50 2.79 -6.73
N ARG A 18 -3.82 2.69 -6.77
CA ARG A 18 -4.75 3.35 -5.83
C ARG A 18 -5.25 2.37 -4.78
N VAL A 19 -5.47 2.86 -3.57
CA VAL A 19 -6.09 2.11 -2.48
C VAL A 19 -7.60 2.11 -2.64
N ASP A 20 -8.21 0.93 -2.77
CA ASP A 20 -9.66 0.77 -2.81
C ASP A 20 -10.29 0.76 -1.40
N GLN A 21 -11.63 0.70 -1.33
CA GLN A 21 -12.37 0.67 -0.05
C GLN A 21 -12.07 -0.56 0.81
N SER A 22 -11.54 -1.63 0.21
CA SER A 22 -11.16 -2.87 0.91
C SER A 22 -9.71 -2.84 1.41
N GLY A 23 -8.96 -1.77 1.15
CA GLY A 23 -7.56 -1.66 1.50
C GLY A 23 -6.62 -2.36 0.51
N HIS A 24 -7.06 -2.67 -0.71
CA HIS A 24 -6.18 -3.17 -1.76
C HIS A 24 -5.55 -2.02 -2.52
N ILE A 25 -4.23 -2.11 -2.74
CA ILE A 25 -3.55 -1.28 -3.74
C ILE A 25 -3.73 -1.97 -5.09
N ARG A 26 -4.38 -1.29 -6.04
CA ARG A 26 -4.61 -1.77 -7.39
C ARG A 26 -4.05 -0.83 -8.43
N HIS A 27 -3.35 -1.37 -9.41
CA HIS A 27 -2.98 -0.66 -10.62
C HIS A 27 -3.93 -1.08 -11.73
N VAL A 28 -4.81 -0.16 -12.14
CA VAL A 28 -5.96 -0.50 -13.00
C VAL A 28 -6.79 -1.60 -12.31
N ASP A 29 -6.72 -2.84 -12.78
CA ASP A 29 -7.46 -3.99 -12.21
C ASP A 29 -6.56 -4.99 -11.48
N GLU A 30 -5.23 -4.84 -11.57
CA GLU A 30 -4.27 -5.77 -10.96
C GLU A 30 -4.07 -5.44 -9.48
N LEU A 31 -4.25 -6.45 -8.61
CA LEU A 31 -3.90 -6.36 -7.20
C LEU A 31 -2.38 -6.31 -7.06
N VAL A 32 -1.86 -5.33 -6.31
CA VAL A 32 -0.42 -5.19 -6.05
C VAL A 32 -0.11 -5.54 -4.59
N PHE A 33 -0.85 -4.94 -3.66
CA PHE A 33 -0.75 -5.23 -2.22
C PHE A 33 -2.12 -5.23 -1.57
N ARG A 34 -2.23 -5.93 -0.44
CA ARG A 34 -3.40 -5.86 0.43
C ARG A 34 -3.00 -5.28 1.78
N ILE A 35 -3.77 -4.33 2.28
CA ILE A 35 -3.59 -3.73 3.60
C ILE A 35 -4.78 -4.12 4.46
N SER A 36 -4.53 -4.84 5.54
CA SER A 36 -5.58 -5.23 6.48
C SER A 36 -5.11 -5.01 7.91
N ARG A 37 -5.86 -4.19 8.66
CA ARG A 37 -5.56 -3.86 10.08
C ARG A 37 -4.11 -3.41 10.30
N GLY A 38 -3.55 -2.67 9.35
CA GLY A 38 -2.17 -2.19 9.40
C GLY A 38 -1.09 -3.20 8.99
N ALA A 39 -1.44 -4.45 8.68
CA ALA A 39 -0.52 -5.40 8.06
C ALA A 39 -0.59 -5.31 6.53
N VAL A 40 0.56 -5.50 5.88
CA VAL A 40 0.73 -5.48 4.42
C VAL A 40 0.98 -6.89 3.93
N TYR A 41 0.27 -7.28 2.88
CA TYR A 41 0.35 -8.60 2.27
C TYR A 41 0.62 -8.49 0.76
N SER A 42 1.28 -9.51 0.22
CA SER A 42 1.46 -9.69 -1.22
C SER A 42 0.16 -10.12 -1.91
N VAL A 43 0.20 -10.21 -3.25
CA VAL A 43 -0.89 -10.76 -4.07
C VAL A 43 -1.23 -12.22 -3.76
N HIS A 44 -0.33 -12.94 -3.08
CA HIS A 44 -0.50 -14.33 -2.67
C HIS A 44 -0.80 -14.46 -1.17
N ASP A 45 -1.30 -13.41 -0.54
CA ASP A 45 -1.64 -13.37 0.89
C ASP A 45 -0.47 -13.66 1.86
N MET A 46 0.77 -13.52 1.39
CA MET A 46 1.93 -13.61 2.27
C MET A 46 2.12 -12.29 3.00
N TYR A 47 2.26 -12.34 4.33
CA TYR A 47 2.62 -11.18 5.13
C TYR A 47 4.00 -10.64 4.71
N LEU A 48 4.08 -9.34 4.47
CA LEU A 48 5.31 -8.66 4.05
C LEU A 48 5.80 -7.65 5.08
N GLY A 49 4.91 -7.11 5.93
CA GLY A 49 5.27 -6.08 6.88
C GLY A 49 4.08 -5.26 7.37
N GLN A 50 4.34 -4.03 7.79
CA GLN A 50 3.34 -3.17 8.42
C GLN A 50 3.23 -1.81 7.74
N LEU A 51 2.03 -1.27 7.74
CA LEU A 51 1.74 0.12 7.41
C LEU A 51 1.84 0.97 8.69
N ARG A 52 2.79 1.90 8.70
CA ARG A 52 3.01 2.86 9.80
C ARG A 52 3.03 4.27 9.25
N ASN A 53 2.11 5.12 9.71
CA ASN A 53 2.02 6.53 9.30
C ASN A 53 2.04 6.73 7.76
N GLY A 54 1.30 5.91 7.02
CA GLY A 54 1.26 5.97 5.54
C GLY A 54 2.45 5.33 4.83
N VAL A 55 3.38 4.70 5.55
CA VAL A 55 4.55 4.02 4.98
C VAL A 55 4.46 2.52 5.21
N GLY A 56 4.43 1.74 4.13
CA GLY A 56 4.51 0.29 4.18
C GLY A 56 5.98 -0.15 4.26
N VAL A 57 6.36 -0.85 5.32
CA VAL A 57 7.73 -1.33 5.54
C VAL A 57 7.75 -2.79 5.94
N THR A 58 8.80 -3.52 5.54
CA THR A 58 9.06 -4.86 6.07
C THR A 58 9.44 -4.80 7.55
N ASP A 59 9.41 -5.94 8.25
CA ASP A 59 9.88 -6.01 9.64
C ASP A 59 11.37 -5.66 9.80
N ARG A 60 12.14 -5.67 8.70
CA ARG A 60 13.55 -5.24 8.63
C ARG A 60 13.72 -3.75 8.31
N GLY A 61 12.61 -3.02 8.11
CA GLY A 61 12.62 -1.59 7.79
C GLY A 61 12.82 -1.26 6.31
N GLU A 62 12.74 -2.26 5.43
CA GLU A 62 12.82 -2.02 3.99
C GLU A 62 11.51 -1.42 3.48
N LEU A 63 11.59 -0.36 2.67
CA LEU A 63 10.42 0.31 2.13
C LEU A 63 9.72 -0.57 1.08
N LEU A 64 8.43 -0.83 1.30
CA LEU A 64 7.53 -1.45 0.32
C LEU A 64 6.87 -0.38 -0.54
N PHE A 65 6.23 0.61 0.10
CA PHE A 65 5.59 1.75 -0.56
C PHE A 65 5.32 2.91 0.40
N THR A 66 5.02 4.09 -0.14
CA THR A 66 4.44 5.23 0.58
C THR A 66 3.03 5.52 0.07
N LEU A 67 2.13 5.95 0.95
CA LEU A 67 0.78 6.41 0.60
C LEU A 67 0.75 7.93 0.60
N SER A 68 0.24 8.51 -0.49
CA SER A 68 -0.13 9.92 -0.56
C SER A 68 -1.65 10.04 -0.63
N PRO A 69 -2.28 10.98 0.10
CA PRO A 69 -3.66 11.34 -0.17
C PRO A 69 -3.80 11.78 -1.63
N ALA A 70 -4.84 11.34 -2.32
CA ALA A 70 -5.24 11.99 -3.55
C ALA A 70 -5.89 13.32 -3.16
N PHE A 71 -5.16 14.42 -3.27
CA PHE A 71 -5.78 15.74 -3.24
C PHE A 71 -6.55 15.92 -4.55
N ALA A 72 -7.86 16.09 -4.43
CA ALA A 72 -8.69 16.59 -5.52
C ALA A 72 -8.44 18.09 -5.72
#